data_AF-A0A505IXL4-F1
#
_entry.id   AF-A0A505IXL4-F1
#
_cell.length_a   1.000
_cell.length_b   1.000
_cell.length_c   1.000
_cell.angle_alpha   90.00
_cell.angle_beta   90.00
_cell.angle_gamma   90.00
#
_symmetry.space_group_name_H-M   'P 1'
#
loop_
_entity.id
_entity.type
_entity.pdbx_description
1 polymer ?
#
loop_
_entity_poly.entity_id
_entity_poly.type
_entity_poly.pdbx_seq_one_letter_code
_entity_poly.pdbx_strand_id
1 'polypeptide(L)' 'MIGSFFIQWRKRFVSTLIAAIPFLFFMIKIFNYRHYEPDFIFIIYLIGLFLSSIVLIIAVRRLSKRA' A
#
# COMPACT_ATOMS: atom_id res chain seq x y z
N MET A 1 -1.71 -14.79 28.41
CA MET A 1 -0.93 -14.92 27.16
C MET A 1 -1.73 -14.62 25.89
N ILE A 2 -3.00 -15.04 25.78
CA ILE A 2 -3.86 -14.84 24.58
C ILE A 2 -4.08 -13.35 24.21
N GLY A 3 -4.29 -12.46 25.18
CA GLY A 3 -4.52 -11.03 24.89
C GLY A 3 -3.35 -10.31 24.20
N SER A 4 -2.11 -10.67 24.51
CA SER A 4 -0.90 -10.09 23.88
C SER A 4 -0.79 -10.47 22.40
N PHE A 5 -1.17 -11.70 22.05
CA PHE A 5 -1.17 -12.19 20.68
C PHE A 5 -2.17 -11.41 19.80
N PHE A 6 -3.40 -11.23 20.27
CA PHE A 6 -4.44 -10.46 19.57
C PHE A 6 -4.03 -8.98 19.40
N ILE A 7 -3.41 -8.37 20.41
CA ILE A 7 -2.93 -6.98 20.33
C ILE A 7 -1.82 -6.84 19.28
N GLN A 8 -0.86 -7.77 19.24
CA GLN A 8 0.21 -7.74 18.23
C GLN A 8 -0.32 -8.00 16.81
N TRP A 9 -1.25 -8.94 16.65
CA TRP A 9 -1.89 -9.22 15.37
C TRP A 9 -2.66 -8.01 14.84
N ARG A 10 -3.47 -7.36 15.68
CA ARG A 10 -4.20 -6.12 15.34
C ARG A 10 -3.27 -4.97 14.96
N LYS A 11 -2.17 -4.76 15.69
CA LYS A 11 -1.17 -3.73 15.36
C LYS A 11 -0.54 -3.96 13.99
N ARG A 12 -0.23 -5.20 13.63
CA ARG A 12 0.36 -5.56 12.32
C ARG A 12 -0.66 -5.44 11.18
N PHE A 13 -1.91 -5.81 11.42
CA PHE A 13 -2.99 -5.64 10.46
C PHE A 13 -3.23 -4.15 10.14
N VAL A 14 -3.31 -3.31 11.17
CA VAL A 14 -3.43 -1.85 11.01
C VAL A 14 -2.23 -1.26 10.27
N SER A 15 -1.00 -1.71 10.56
CA SER A 15 0.19 -1.28 9.81
C SER A 15 0.13 -1.66 8.33
N THR A 16 -0.48 -2.80 7.99
CA THR A 16 -0.64 -3.24 6.60
C THR A 16 -1.70 -2.41 5.88
N LEU A 17 -2.80 -2.08 6.56
CA LEU A 17 -3.82 -1.16 6.04
C LEU A 17 -3.24 0.23 5.75
N ILE A 18 -2.39 0.76 6.64
CA ILE A 18 -1.72 2.05 6.41
C ILE A 18 -0.83 1.99 5.17
N ALA A 19 -0.12 0.87 4.94
CA ALA A 19 0.70 0.67 3.75
C ALA A 19 -0.13 0.57 2.45
N ALA A 20 -1.41 0.21 2.54
CA ALA A 20 -2.31 0.14 1.38
C ALA A 20 -2.85 1.52 0.96
N ILE A 21 -2.87 2.52 1.84
CA ILE A 21 -3.35 3.88 1.55
C ILE A 21 -2.62 4.51 0.35
N PRO A 22 -1.27 4.59 0.32
CA PRO A 22 -0.57 5.18 -0.82
C PRO A 22 -0.76 4.37 -2.11
N PHE A 23 -0.87 3.05 -2.01
CA PHE A 23 -1.16 2.19 -3.17
C PHE A 23 -2.51 2.53 -3.80
N LEU A 24 -3.56 2.61 -2.97
CA LEU A 24 -4.90 3.01 -3.42
C LEU A 24 -4.92 4.43 -3.99
N PHE A 25 -4.18 5.36 -3.39
CA PHE A 25 -4.07 6.73 -3.89
C PHE A 25 -3.54 6.78 -5.33
N PHE A 26 -2.41 6.13 -5.61
CA PHE A 26 -1.84 6.11 -6.96
C PHE A 26 -2.72 5.36 -7.95
N MET A 27 -3.36 4.28 -7.51
CA MET A 27 -4.29 3.51 -8.33
C MET A 27 -5.50 4.38 -8.77
N ILE A 28 -6.09 5.15 -7.85
CA ILE A 28 -7.17 6.10 -8.16
C ILE A 28 -6.69 7.19 -9.12
N LYS A 29 -5.46 7.70 -8.94
CA LYS A 29 -4.88 8.71 -9.84
C LYS A 29 -4.68 8.19 -11.26
N ILE A 30 -4.22 6.95 -11.41
CA ILE A 30 -4.06 6.30 -12.72
C ILE A 30 -5.41 6.04 -13.39
N PHE A 31 -6.40 5.55 -12.64
CA PHE A 31 -7.72 5.30 -13.23
C PHE A 31 -8.49 6.56 -13.61
N ASN A 32 -8.26 7.66 -12.90
CA ASN A 32 -8.83 8.96 -13.23
C ASN A 32 -7.93 9.81 -14.13
N TYR A 33 -6.84 9.25 -14.64
CA TYR A 33 -5.94 9.96 -15.53
C TYR A 33 -6.67 10.32 -16.83
N ARG A 34 -6.63 11.58 -17.22
CA ARG A 34 -7.35 12.09 -18.39
C ARG A 34 -6.38 12.30 -19.54
N HIS A 35 -6.86 12.11 -20.77
CA HIS A 35 -6.02 12.21 -21.97
C HIS A 35 -5.36 13.59 -22.19
N TYR A 36 -5.88 14.64 -21.55
CA TYR A 36 -5.36 15.99 -21.66
C TYR A 36 -4.27 16.29 -20.64
N GLU A 37 -4.07 15.42 -19.65
CA GLU A 37 -3.01 15.58 -18.67
C GLU A 37 -1.65 15.26 -19.32
N PRO A 38 -0.56 15.92 -18.91
CA PRO A 38 0.77 15.62 -19.46
C PRO A 38 1.21 14.18 -19.15
N ASP A 39 1.81 13.50 -20.12
CA ASP A 39 2.30 12.10 -19.98
C ASP A 39 3.29 11.95 -18.81
N PHE A 40 4.08 12.99 -18.53
CA PHE A 40 5.01 12.99 -17.41
C PHE A 40 4.31 12.80 -16.05
N ILE A 41 3.08 13.29 -15.88
CA ILE A 41 2.30 13.10 -14.65
C ILE A 41 1.90 11.63 -14.51
N PHE A 42 1.52 10.98 -15.61
CA PHE A 42 1.22 9.55 -15.62
C PHE A 42 2.43 8.71 -15.21
N ILE A 43 3.62 9.03 -15.74
CA ILE A 43 4.88 8.38 -15.38
C ILE A 43 5.17 8.54 -13.88
N ILE A 44 4.95 9.73 -13.29
CA ILE A 44 5.09 9.93 -11.84
C ILE A 44 4.13 9.04 -11.06
N TYR A 45 2.86 8.95 -11.49
CA TYR A 45 1.89 8.08 -10.82
C TYR A 45 2.24 6.61 -10.92
N LEU A 46 2.78 6.15 -12.05
CA LEU A 46 3.28 4.79 -12.21
C LEU A 46 4.48 4.49 -11.30
N ILE A 47 5.44 5.41 -11.20
CA ILE A 47 6.58 5.28 -10.28
C ILE A 47 6.08 5.23 -8.82
N GLY A 48 5.15 6.11 -8.46
CA GLY A 48 4.52 6.12 -7.14
C GLY A 48 3.76 4.83 -6.83
N LEU A 49 3.02 4.29 -7.80
CA LEU A 49 2.34 3.01 -7.69
C LEU A 49 3.35 1.87 -7.49
N PHE A 50 4.45 1.86 -8.24
CA PHE A 50 5.49 0.85 -8.12
C PHE A 50 6.15 0.85 -6.73
N LEU A 51 6.53 2.03 -6.24
CA LEU A 51 7.14 2.19 -4.90
C LEU A 51 6.16 1.79 -3.79
N SER A 52 4.90 2.24 -3.87
CA SER A 52 3.87 1.87 -2.89
C SER A 52 3.54 0.37 -2.90
N SER A 53 3.60 -0.28 -4.07
CA SER A 53 3.46 -1.73 -4.21
C SER A 53 4.56 -2.49 -3.48
N ILE A 54 5.82 -2.06 -3.60
CA ILE A 54 6.95 -2.65 -2.87
C ILE A 54 6.71 -2.57 -1.35
N VAL A 55 6.33 -1.39 -0.86
CA VAL A 55 6.04 -1.17 0.57
C VAL A 55 4.90 -2.08 1.04
N LEU A 56 3.82 -2.18 0.26
CA LEU A 56 2.69 -3.05 0.57
C LEU A 56 3.08 -4.53 0.59
N ILE A 57 3.87 -4.99 -0.38
CA ILE A 57 4.40 -6.37 -0.41
C ILE A 57 5.23 -6.67 0.84
N ILE A 58 6.10 -5.73 1.26
CA ILE A 58 6.88 -5.87 2.48
C ILE A 58 5.97 -5.94 3.71
N ALA A 59 4.95 -5.08 3.80
CA ALA A 59 4.00 -5.06 4.89
C ALA A 59 3.21 -6.39 4.99
N VAL A 60 2.70 -6.89 3.86
CA VAL A 60 2.01 -8.19 3.78
C VAL A 60 2.93 -9.35 4.14
N ARG A 61 4.18 -9.36 3.65
CA ARG A 61 5.17 -10.38 4.03
C ARG A 61 5.47 -10.38 5.53
N ARG A 62 5.53 -9.21 6.17
CA ARG A 62 5.70 -9.11 7.63
C ARG A 62 4.48 -9.61 8.40
N LEU A 63 3.27 -9.46 7.84
CA LEU A 63 2.06 -10.04 8.39
C LEU A 63 2.08 -11.58 8.30
N SER A 64 2.48 -12.13 7.15
CA SER A 64 2.48 -13.58 6.87
C SER A 64 3.57 -14.36 7.62
N LYS A 65 4.79 -13.85 7.76
CA LYS A 65 5.92 -14.59 8.37
C LYS A 65 5.80 -14.90 9.88
N ARG A 66 4.76 -14.44 10.57
CA ARG A 66 4.55 -14.68 12.01
C ARG A 66 3.08 -14.98 12.35
N ALA A 67 2.31 -15.41 11.35
CA ALA A 67 1.00 -16.01 11.53
C ALA A 67 1.15 -17.49 11.89
#